data_AF-A0A0G0CA37-F1
#
_entry.id   AF-A0A0G0CA37-F1
#
_cell.length_a   1.000
_cell.length_b   1.000
_cell.length_c   1.000
_cell.angle_alpha   90.00
_cell.angle_beta   90.00
_cell.angle_gamma   90.00
#
_symmetry.space_group_name_H-M   'P 1'
#
loop_
_entity.id
_entity.type
_entity.pdbx_description
1 polymer ?
#
loop_
_entity_poly.entity_id
_entity_poly.type
_entity_poly.pdbx_seq_one_letter_code
_entity_poly.pdbx_strand_id
1 'polypeptide(L)'
;SVLKKVWGENFEAYTLVSGTGYINGRLWIISEEDLEKIKKWEFIYKDSWRELLNISITTFDGKTITAVTEKSKDQYGLERVADGLNYDFTLNKEGQRRHPTPEDEAKMELMRQEISRYYTRPSFA
;
A
#
# COMPACT_ATOMS: atom_id res chain seq x y z
N SER A 1 6.48 1.78 -14.07
CA SER A 1 5.73 2.70 -13.18
C SER A 1 6.71 3.60 -12.43
N VAL A 2 6.25 4.67 -11.76
CA VAL A 2 7.15 5.50 -10.91
C VAL A 2 7.81 4.64 -9.82
N LEU A 3 7.08 3.65 -9.28
CA LEU A 3 7.59 2.72 -8.28
C LEU A 3 8.77 1.89 -8.78
N LYS A 4 8.76 1.39 -10.03
CA LYS A 4 9.92 0.66 -10.60
C LYS A 4 11.16 1.55 -10.80
N LYS A 5 10.97 2.82 -11.19
CA LYS A 5 12.09 3.79 -11.29
C LYS A 5 12.74 4.06 -9.92
N VAL A 6 11.96 3.93 -8.86
CA VAL A 6 12.28 4.32 -7.49
C VAL A 6 12.82 3.12 -6.68
N TRP A 7 12.23 1.93 -6.85
CA TRP A 7 12.54 0.71 -6.08
C TRP A 7 13.28 -0.35 -6.90
N GLY A 8 13.56 -0.06 -8.18
CA GLY A 8 14.17 -0.98 -9.12
C GLY A 8 13.14 -1.76 -9.94
N GLU A 9 13.60 -2.33 -11.06
CA GLU A 9 12.75 -3.04 -12.02
C GLU A 9 12.06 -4.29 -11.45
N ASN A 10 12.64 -4.85 -10.38
CA ASN A 10 12.14 -6.03 -9.67
C ASN A 10 11.18 -5.69 -8.51
N PHE A 11 10.68 -4.45 -8.42
CA PHE A 11 9.70 -4.11 -7.39
C PHE A 11 8.37 -4.82 -7.63
N GLU A 12 7.98 -5.63 -6.64
CA GLU A 12 6.69 -6.28 -6.57
C GLU A 12 6.04 -5.96 -5.21
N ALA A 13 4.72 -5.78 -5.20
CA ALA A 13 3.92 -5.61 -4.00
C ALA A 13 2.62 -6.38 -4.13
N TYR A 14 2.10 -6.89 -3.02
CA TYR A 14 0.76 -7.46 -2.99
C TYR A 14 -0.28 -6.35 -2.90
N THR A 15 -1.42 -6.56 -3.55
CA THR A 15 -2.62 -5.73 -3.42
C THR A 15 -3.85 -6.62 -3.33
N LEU A 16 -4.92 -6.09 -2.73
CA LEU A 16 -6.21 -6.77 -2.70
C LEU A 16 -6.88 -6.68 -4.08
N VAL A 17 -7.51 -7.78 -4.48
CA VAL A 17 -8.28 -7.91 -5.72
C VAL A 17 -9.59 -8.60 -5.39
N SER A 18 -10.70 -8.14 -5.97
CA SER A 18 -11.99 -8.78 -5.79
C SER A 18 -12.00 -10.19 -6.39
N GLY A 19 -12.47 -11.17 -5.62
CA GLY A 19 -12.51 -12.59 -6.03
C GLY A 19 -13.25 -13.45 -5.01
N THR A 20 -13.19 -14.77 -5.18
CA THR A 20 -13.90 -15.75 -4.33
C THR A 20 -13.05 -16.32 -3.19
N GLY A 21 -11.87 -15.73 -2.94
CA GLY A 21 -10.93 -16.17 -1.90
C GLY A 21 -11.21 -15.51 -0.53
N TYR A 22 -10.47 -15.97 0.48
CA TYR A 22 -10.47 -15.39 1.82
C TYR A 22 -9.10 -14.80 2.13
N ILE A 23 -9.09 -13.71 2.89
CA ILE A 23 -7.88 -13.05 3.36
C ILE A 23 -7.98 -12.93 4.87
N ASN A 24 -6.97 -13.45 5.57
CA ASN A 24 -6.85 -13.29 7.01
C ASN A 24 -6.09 -12.01 7.32
N GLY A 25 -6.66 -11.17 8.18
CA GLY A 25 -6.09 -9.88 8.54
C GLY A 25 -6.17 -9.60 10.03
N ARG A 26 -5.66 -8.44 10.44
CA ARG A 26 -5.83 -7.89 11.79
C ARG A 26 -6.72 -6.66 11.72
N LEU A 27 -7.72 -6.62 12.58
CA LEU A 27 -8.55 -5.43 12.77
C LEU A 27 -7.90 -4.54 13.83
N TRP A 28 -7.78 -3.26 13.53
CA TRP A 28 -7.29 -2.24 14.45
C TRP A 28 -8.37 -1.18 14.64
N ILE A 29 -8.56 -0.73 15.88
CA ILE A 29 -9.38 0.44 16.19
C ILE A 29 -8.43 1.61 16.33
N ILE A 30 -8.57 2.59 15.45
CA ILE A 30 -7.70 3.77 15.40
C ILE A 30 -8.52 5.05 15.43
N SER A 31 -7.88 6.14 15.84
CA SER A 31 -8.47 7.48 15.77
C SER A 31 -8.47 8.01 14.32
N GLU A 32 -9.30 9.01 14.04
CA GLU A 32 -9.27 9.70 12.73
C GLU A 32 -7.91 10.35 12.47
N GLU A 33 -7.25 10.87 13.50
CA GLU A 33 -5.93 11.47 13.39
C GLU A 33 -4.89 10.43 12.90
N ASP A 34 -4.94 9.22 13.44
CA ASP A 34 -4.04 8.15 13.03
C ASP A 34 -4.39 7.61 11.64
N LEU A 35 -5.68 7.59 11.28
CA LEU A 35 -6.09 7.29 9.91
C LEU A 35 -5.52 8.30 8.91
N GLU A 36 -5.53 9.60 9.23
CA GLU A 36 -4.89 10.63 8.40
C GLU A 36 -3.38 10.46 8.29
N LYS A 37 -2.70 10.01 9.37
CA LYS A 37 -1.27 9.66 9.30
C LYS A 37 -1.03 8.48 8.36
N ILE A 38 -1.85 7.44 8.44
CA ILE A 38 -1.77 6.27 7.56
C ILE A 38 -2.01 6.68 6.10
N LYS A 39 -3.05 7.48 5.81
CA LYS A 39 -3.28 8.01 4.46
C LYS A 39 -2.05 8.73 3.93
N LYS A 40 -1.36 9.51 4.77
CA LYS A 40 -0.13 10.19 4.35
C LYS A 40 1.02 9.25 4.07
N TRP A 41 1.24 8.25 4.93
CA TRP A 41 2.32 7.26 4.79
C TRP A 41 2.12 6.34 3.58
N GLU A 42 0.86 5.94 3.34
CA GLU A 42 0.47 5.09 2.21
C GLU A 42 0.21 5.89 0.93
N PHE A 43 0.46 7.20 0.97
CA PHE A 43 0.26 8.14 -0.12
C PHE A 43 -1.16 8.12 -0.70
N ILE A 44 -2.20 7.92 0.11
CA ILE A 44 -3.60 7.87 -0.32
C ILE A 44 -4.15 9.30 -0.50
N TYR A 45 -4.09 9.80 -1.73
CA TYR A 45 -4.56 11.12 -2.14
C TYR A 45 -5.38 11.06 -3.45
N LYS A 46 -5.97 12.20 -3.87
CA LYS A 46 -6.90 12.34 -5.01
C LYS A 46 -6.40 11.68 -6.32
N ASP A 47 -5.09 11.69 -6.56
CA ASP A 47 -4.47 11.08 -7.76
C ASP A 47 -3.45 9.98 -7.44
N SER A 48 -3.55 9.40 -6.24
CA SER A 48 -2.64 8.36 -5.81
C SER A 48 -2.89 7.02 -6.48
N TRP A 49 -1.92 6.13 -6.36
CA TRP A 49 -2.01 4.77 -6.87
C TRP A 49 -2.77 3.81 -5.95
N ARG A 50 -3.06 4.26 -4.71
CA ARG A 50 -3.84 3.53 -3.71
C ARG A 50 -5.20 4.19 -3.48
N GLU A 51 -6.12 3.45 -2.88
CA GLU A 51 -7.42 3.96 -2.47
C GLU A 51 -7.89 3.25 -1.19
N LEU A 52 -8.76 3.91 -0.44
CA LEU A 52 -9.46 3.28 0.68
C LEU A 52 -10.69 2.55 0.18
N LEU A 53 -10.94 1.39 0.75
CA LEU A 53 -12.08 0.55 0.45
C LEU A 53 -12.81 0.19 1.74
N ASN A 54 -14.13 0.37 1.74
CA ASN A 54 -14.97 -0.20 2.78
C ASN A 54 -15.15 -1.69 2.52
N ILE A 55 -14.84 -2.49 3.54
CA ILE A 55 -14.94 -3.96 3.48
C ILE A 55 -15.85 -4.46 4.58
N SER A 56 -16.49 -5.59 4.31
CA SER A 56 -17.17 -6.38 5.33
C SER A 56 -16.25 -7.50 5.78
N ILE A 57 -15.97 -7.58 7.07
CA ILE A 57 -15.14 -8.61 7.67
C ILE A 57 -15.97 -9.48 8.61
N THR A 58 -15.66 -10.78 8.65
CA THR A 58 -16.20 -11.70 9.65
C THR A 58 -15.12 -12.00 10.68
N THR A 59 -15.37 -11.68 11.94
CA THR A 59 -14.45 -11.94 13.05
C THR A 59 -14.51 -13.40 13.50
N PHE A 60 -13.54 -13.84 14.32
CA PHE A 60 -13.49 -15.22 14.83
C PHE A 60 -14.71 -15.63 15.66
N ASP A 61 -15.41 -14.67 16.27
CA ASP A 61 -16.68 -14.90 16.99
C ASP A 61 -17.91 -14.84 16.06
N GLY A 62 -17.71 -14.81 14.74
CA GLY A 62 -18.77 -14.86 13.73
C GLY A 62 -19.49 -13.53 13.49
N LYS A 63 -19.05 -12.42 14.08
CA LYS A 63 -19.66 -11.10 13.85
C LYS A 63 -19.20 -10.50 12.53
N THR A 64 -20.14 -9.85 11.84
CA THR A 64 -19.84 -9.06 10.66
C THR A 64 -19.64 -7.60 11.04
N ILE A 65 -18.51 -7.02 10.64
CA ILE A 65 -18.14 -5.63 10.93
C ILE A 65 -17.79 -4.93 9.62
N THR A 66 -18.17 -3.65 9.49
CA THR A 66 -17.66 -2.79 8.41
C THR A 66 -16.35 -2.17 8.85
N ALA A 67 -15.31 -2.34 8.05
CA ALA A 67 -13.98 -1.78 8.28
C ALA A 67 -13.47 -1.07 7.03
N VAL A 68 -12.39 -0.31 7.18
CA VAL A 68 -11.68 0.29 6.05
C VAL A 68 -10.36 -0.44 5.88
N THR A 69 -10.03 -0.75 4.62
CA THR A 69 -8.71 -1.19 4.20
C THR A 69 -8.23 -0.33 3.05
N GLU A 70 -7.01 -0.56 2.57
CA GLU A 70 -6.48 0.11 1.40
C GLU A 70 -6.12 -0.93 0.33
N LYS A 71 -6.12 -0.53 -0.93
CA LYS A 71 -5.58 -1.32 -2.04
C LYS A 71 -4.97 -0.42 -3.11
N SER A 72 -4.19 -1.02 -4.02
CA SER A 72 -3.85 -0.37 -5.29
C SER A 72 -5.09 -0.27 -6.18
N LYS A 73 -5.19 0.81 -6.97
CA LYS A 73 -6.26 0.96 -7.97
C LYS A 73 -6.13 -0.10 -9.06
N ASP A 74 -7.27 -0.58 -9.55
CA ASP A 74 -7.31 -1.71 -10.50
C ASP A 74 -6.62 -1.41 -11.86
N GLN A 75 -6.43 -0.14 -12.19
CA GLN A 75 -5.80 0.30 -13.44
C GLN A 75 -4.31 -0.05 -13.57
N TYR A 76 -3.62 -0.42 -12.48
CA TYR A 76 -2.17 -0.67 -12.51
C TYR A 76 -1.76 -2.08 -12.94
N GLY A 77 -2.74 -2.95 -13.25
CA GLY A 77 -2.50 -4.30 -13.75
C GLY A 77 -2.00 -5.26 -12.68
N LEU A 78 -2.26 -6.54 -12.88
CA LEU A 78 -1.85 -7.62 -11.97
C LEU A 78 -0.89 -8.55 -12.72
N GLU A 79 0.25 -8.84 -12.11
CA GLU A 79 1.21 -9.78 -12.69
C GLU A 79 0.81 -11.23 -12.38
N ARG A 80 0.40 -11.51 -11.14
CA ARG A 80 -0.06 -12.83 -10.69
C ARG A 80 -1.02 -12.71 -9.51
N VAL A 81 -1.84 -13.74 -9.31
CA VAL A 81 -2.67 -13.92 -8.10
C VAL A 81 -1.95 -14.85 -7.15
N ALA A 82 -1.85 -14.48 -5.89
CA ALA A 82 -1.27 -15.30 -4.83
C ALA A 82 -2.35 -15.70 -3.82
N ASP A 83 -2.18 -16.86 -3.22
CA ASP A 83 -3.05 -17.38 -2.17
C ASP A 83 -2.93 -16.55 -0.89
N GLY A 84 -4.09 -16.09 -0.42
CA GLY A 84 -4.37 -15.43 0.87
C GLY A 84 -3.60 -15.97 2.08
N LEU A 85 -3.38 -17.28 2.08
CA LEU A 85 -2.82 -18.03 3.20
C LEU A 85 -1.31 -18.22 3.09
N ASN A 86 -0.73 -18.04 1.90
CA ASN A 86 0.63 -18.43 1.56
C ASN A 86 1.44 -17.27 0.96
N TYR A 87 1.21 -16.04 1.41
CA TYR A 87 2.01 -14.90 0.95
C TYR A 87 3.45 -14.98 1.46
N ASP A 88 4.39 -14.75 0.55
CA ASP A 88 5.78 -14.44 0.93
C ASP A 88 5.80 -13.14 1.75
N PHE A 89 6.35 -13.18 2.97
CA PHE A 89 6.46 -12.01 3.85
C PHE A 89 7.22 -10.85 3.20
N THR A 90 8.12 -11.16 2.26
CA THR A 90 8.79 -10.17 1.43
C THR A 90 8.87 -10.64 -0.02
N LEU A 91 8.50 -9.74 -0.93
CA LEU A 91 8.73 -9.93 -2.35
C LEU A 91 10.13 -9.43 -2.78
N ASN A 92 10.78 -8.61 -1.94
CA ASN A 92 12.13 -8.10 -2.18
C ASN A 92 13.15 -8.81 -1.26
N LYS A 93 13.39 -10.10 -1.54
CA LYS A 93 14.29 -10.95 -0.74
C LYS A 93 15.74 -10.42 -0.69
N GLU A 94 16.18 -9.74 -1.74
CA GLU A 94 17.50 -9.11 -1.80
C GLU A 94 17.59 -7.85 -0.93
N GLY A 95 16.54 -7.00 -0.97
CA GLY A 95 16.47 -5.78 -0.18
C GLY A 95 16.50 -6.01 1.34
N GLN A 96 15.94 -7.12 1.83
CA GLN A 96 15.95 -7.45 3.27
C GLN A 96 17.35 -7.66 3.85
N ARG A 97 18.33 -8.03 3.02
CA ARG A 97 19.70 -8.29 3.48
C ARG A 97 20.57 -7.04 3.47
N ARG A 98 20.04 -5.91 3.00
CA ARG A 98 20.79 -4.67 2.81
C ARG A 98 20.45 -3.71 3.95
N HIS A 99 21.48 -3.28 4.69
CA HIS A 99 21.34 -2.17 5.63
C HIS A 99 21.24 -0.87 4.84
N PRO A 100 20.23 -0.01 5.10
CA PRO A 100 20.16 1.30 4.47
C PRO A 100 21.42 2.09 4.78
N THR A 101 22.05 2.63 3.74
CA THR A 101 23.16 3.58 3.90
C THR A 101 22.61 5.00 4.07
N PRO A 102 23.38 5.96 4.61
CA PRO A 102 22.97 7.37 4.63
C PRO A 102 22.62 7.93 3.25
N GLU A 103 23.23 7.40 2.18
CA GLU A 103 22.90 7.78 0.80
C GLU A 103 21.52 7.23 0.38
N ASP A 104 21.17 6.01 0.79
CA ASP A 104 19.85 5.42 0.55
C ASP A 104 18.77 6.23 1.28
N GLU A 105 19.02 6.68 2.51
CA GLU A 105 18.11 7.55 3.26
C GLU A 105 17.93 8.92 2.60
N ALA A 106 19.02 9.55 2.15
CA ALA A 106 18.97 10.82 1.44
C ALA A 106 18.20 10.70 0.12
N LYS A 107 18.38 9.60 -0.63
CA LYS A 107 17.60 9.30 -1.83
C LYS A 107 16.12 9.12 -1.48
N MET A 108 15.80 8.33 -0.47
CA MET A 108 14.42 8.12 -0.02
C MET A 108 13.73 9.44 0.37
N GLU A 109 14.44 10.35 1.03
CA GLU A 109 13.91 11.66 1.39
C GLU A 109 13.69 12.55 0.16
N LEU A 110 14.63 12.58 -0.79
CA LEU A 110 14.43 13.22 -2.09
C LEU A 110 13.23 12.62 -2.83
N MET A 111 13.05 11.31 -2.78
CA MET A 111 11.92 10.61 -3.40
C MET A 111 10.59 11.00 -2.74
N ARG A 112 10.53 11.10 -1.41
CA ARG A 112 9.37 11.63 -0.68
C ARG A 112 9.06 13.07 -1.11
N GLN A 113 10.08 13.89 -1.31
CA GLN A 113 9.91 15.26 -1.78
C GLN A 113 9.43 15.33 -3.22
N GLU A 114 9.97 14.52 -4.14
CA GLU A 114 9.50 14.47 -5.53
C GLU A 114 8.06 13.97 -5.63
N ILE A 115 7.75 12.86 -4.94
CA ILE A 115 6.39 12.32 -4.88
C ILE A 115 5.44 13.39 -4.31
N SER A 116 5.78 14.01 -3.19
CA SER A 116 4.94 15.07 -2.61
C SER A 116 4.77 16.28 -3.54
N ARG A 117 5.76 16.65 -4.37
CA ARG A 117 5.63 17.70 -5.39
C ARG A 117 4.64 17.35 -6.50
N TYR A 118 4.54 16.07 -6.89
CA TYR A 118 3.52 15.64 -7.83
C TYR A 118 2.10 15.73 -7.25
N TYR A 119 1.96 15.61 -5.93
CA TYR A 119 0.65 15.56 -5.24
C TYR A 119 0.28 16.82 -4.46
N THR A 120 1.16 17.82 -4.38
CA THR A 120 0.89 19.15 -3.81
C THR A 120 0.58 20.22 -4.85
N ARG A 121 0.57 19.88 -6.15
CA ARG A 121 0.03 20.82 -7.15
C ARG A 121 -1.46 21.03 -6.86
N PRO A 122 -1.91 22.28 -6.67
CA PRO A 122 -3.35 22.57 -6.65
C PRO A 122 -3.93 22.01 -7.94
N SER A 123 -5.03 21.28 -7.84
CA SER A 123 -5.88 21.05 -9.00
C SER A 123 -6.36 22.42 -9.46
N PHE A 124 -5.68 23.01 -10.45
CA PHE A 124 -6.20 24.16 -11.15
C PHE A 124 -7.45 23.67 -11.89
N ALA A 125 -8.59 24.21 -11.44
CA ALA A 125 -9.87 24.16 -12.15
C ALA A 125 -9.76 24.94 -13.47
#